data_AF-A0A357TF08-F1
#
_entry.id   AF-A0A357TF08-F1
#
_cell.length_a   1.000
_cell.length_b   1.000
_cell.length_c   1.000
_cell.angle_alpha   90.00
_cell.angle_beta   90.00
_cell.angle_gamma   90.00
#
_symmetry.space_group_name_H-M   'P 1'
#
loop_
_entity.id
_entity.type
_entity.pdbx_description
1 polymer ?
#
loop_
_entity_poly.entity_id
_entity_poly.type
_entity_poly.pdbx_seq_one_letter_code
_entity_poly.pdbx_strand_id
1 'polypeptide(L)'
;MRFITPKSPGVYPYVCTFPGHGLLMYGAMYVGVPMPPLEKDGNVAEAARQGKTEARQFHAWGEKRPLMYRIFMPEASPAAIAVALKHGQNYCWDAGQCRLRYAWYGGFVDPWPVWRGNGHGLAKVLGTKYWESDVPGSIKIGDSEAEPKFLGYRKVDGQPEFHYRVDGVDVYELITPLHSVIGIQRSFRIPNNTKPVVLPIGPTGRVAFEHSTGKLKDGLLVLTAGEAASFTVSIGLIK
;
A
#
# COMPACT_ATOMS: atom_id res chain seq x y z
N MET A 1 31.02 -2.14 -4.42
CA MET A 1 30.54 -2.08 -5.82
C MET A 1 31.54 -1.26 -6.63
N ARG A 2 31.85 -1.66 -7.88
CA ARG A 2 32.64 -0.86 -8.85
C ARG A 2 31.84 -0.78 -10.15
N PHE A 3 31.84 0.38 -10.82
CA PHE A 3 31.14 0.59 -12.09
C PHE A 3 31.93 1.57 -12.96
N ILE A 4 31.64 1.58 -14.27
CA ILE A 4 32.23 2.52 -15.22
C ILE A 4 31.33 3.76 -15.29
N THR A 5 31.90 4.93 -15.06
CA THR A 5 31.18 6.21 -15.14
C THR A 5 30.57 6.41 -16.54
N PRO A 6 29.34 6.95 -16.64
CA PRO A 6 28.74 7.30 -17.92
C PRO A 6 29.67 8.16 -18.80
N LYS A 7 29.70 7.89 -20.11
CA LYS A 7 30.53 8.64 -21.06
C LYS A 7 29.97 10.02 -21.38
N SER A 8 28.64 10.16 -21.35
CA SER A 8 27.96 11.41 -21.67
C SER A 8 27.93 12.32 -20.45
N PRO A 9 28.27 13.62 -20.58
CA PRO A 9 28.03 14.58 -19.52
C PRO A 9 26.55 14.64 -19.13
N GLY A 10 26.25 14.75 -17.84
CA GLY A 10 24.88 14.82 -17.34
C GLY A 10 24.72 14.57 -15.84
N VAL A 11 23.46 14.60 -15.40
CA VAL A 11 23.05 14.37 -14.02
C VAL A 11 22.36 13.01 -13.96
N TYR A 12 22.94 12.07 -13.20
CA TYR A 12 22.51 10.68 -13.15
C TYR A 12 21.94 10.35 -11.77
N PRO A 13 20.63 10.07 -11.65
CA PRO A 13 20.02 9.83 -10.34
C PRO A 13 20.44 8.48 -9.77
N TYR A 14 20.53 8.42 -8.45
CA TYR A 14 20.58 7.17 -7.70
C TYR A 14 19.57 7.23 -6.55
N VAL A 15 19.07 6.06 -6.15
CA VAL A 15 18.07 5.94 -5.10
C VAL A 15 18.27 4.66 -4.32
N CYS A 16 18.07 4.71 -3.01
CA CYS A 16 17.95 3.52 -2.19
C CYS A 16 16.64 2.80 -2.54
N THR A 17 16.75 1.56 -3.00
CA THR A 17 15.59 0.74 -3.37
C THR A 17 14.99 -0.01 -2.19
N PHE A 18 15.54 0.17 -0.98
CA PHE A 18 14.99 -0.41 0.23
C PHE A 18 13.61 0.21 0.53
N PRO A 19 12.59 -0.58 0.91
CA PRO A 19 11.23 -0.07 1.09
C PRO A 19 11.16 1.18 1.97
N GLY A 20 10.68 2.28 1.38
CA GLY A 20 10.48 3.57 2.04
C GLY A 20 11.71 4.47 2.04
N HIS A 21 12.93 3.93 1.91
CA HIS A 21 14.16 4.70 2.04
C HIS A 21 14.35 5.68 0.88
N GLY A 22 13.97 5.30 -0.35
CA GLY A 22 14.12 6.15 -1.53
C GLY A 22 13.40 7.50 -1.47
N LEU A 23 12.54 7.72 -0.47
CA LEU A 23 11.88 9.00 -0.21
C LEU A 23 12.84 10.05 0.39
N LEU A 24 13.90 9.61 1.07
CA LEU A 24 14.93 10.47 1.66
C LEU A 24 16.35 10.14 1.18
N MET A 25 16.57 8.89 0.76
CA MET A 25 17.86 8.36 0.32
C MET A 25 17.91 8.33 -1.21
N TYR A 26 17.91 9.51 -1.80
CA TYR A 26 18.14 9.71 -3.23
C TYR A 26 19.16 10.84 -3.44
N GLY A 27 19.79 10.83 -4.60
CA GLY A 27 20.80 11.81 -4.99
C GLY A 27 21.06 11.78 -6.48
N ALA A 28 22.06 12.54 -6.92
CA ALA A 28 22.55 12.46 -8.28
C ALA A 28 24.08 12.46 -8.34
N MET A 29 24.60 11.76 -9.33
CA MET A 29 25.99 11.81 -9.76
C MET A 29 26.11 12.81 -10.92
N TYR A 30 26.97 13.81 -10.75
CA TYR A 30 27.24 14.85 -11.74
C TYR A 30 28.46 14.46 -12.56
N VAL A 31 28.27 14.11 -13.83
CA VAL A 31 29.33 13.65 -14.73
C VAL A 31 29.60 14.74 -15.75
N GLY A 32 30.82 15.27 -15.80
CA GLY A 32 31.20 16.30 -16.79
C GLY A 32 30.39 17.60 -16.71
N VAL A 33 29.62 17.80 -15.63
CA VAL A 33 28.84 19.01 -15.36
C VAL A 33 29.09 19.49 -13.92
N PRO A 34 29.00 20.80 -13.64
CA PRO A 34 29.19 21.32 -12.29
C PRO A 34 28.14 20.77 -11.31
N MET A 35 28.60 20.39 -10.11
CA MET A 35 27.73 20.07 -8.99
C MET A 35 27.27 21.39 -8.33
N PRO A 36 25.96 21.58 -8.08
CA PRO A 36 25.47 22.76 -7.38
C PRO A 36 25.91 22.75 -5.90
N PRO A 37 25.93 23.90 -5.21
CA PRO A 37 26.01 23.94 -3.76
C PRO A 37 24.91 23.08 -3.13
N LEU A 38 25.22 22.36 -2.05
CA LEU A 38 24.31 21.38 -1.44
C LEU A 38 22.95 22.00 -1.08
N GLU A 39 22.94 23.24 -0.61
CA GLU A 39 21.74 23.96 -0.18
C GLU A 39 20.79 24.27 -1.36
N LYS A 40 21.33 24.24 -2.59
CA LYS A 40 20.61 24.50 -3.85
C LYS A 40 20.44 23.24 -4.69
N ASP A 41 20.87 22.07 -4.20
CA ASP A 41 20.79 20.83 -4.94
C ASP A 41 19.36 20.24 -4.90
N GLY A 42 18.61 20.43 -5.99
CA GLY A 42 17.27 19.86 -6.16
C GLY A 42 17.25 18.33 -6.29
N ASN A 43 18.40 17.69 -6.51
CA ASN A 43 18.52 16.25 -6.70
C ASN A 43 18.75 15.47 -5.41
N VAL A 44 18.83 16.12 -4.25
CA VAL A 44 18.91 15.48 -2.93
C VAL A 44 17.68 15.81 -2.08
N ALA A 45 17.50 15.09 -0.97
CA ALA A 45 16.41 15.35 -0.04
C ALA A 45 16.54 16.73 0.64
N GLU A 46 15.40 17.36 0.94
CA GLU A 46 15.36 18.67 1.61
C GLU A 46 16.11 18.69 2.94
N ALA A 47 15.98 17.62 3.73
CA ALA A 47 16.70 17.46 4.99
C ALA A 47 18.23 17.53 4.78
N ALA A 48 18.73 16.93 3.69
CA ALA A 48 20.14 16.96 3.32
C ALA A 48 20.58 18.38 2.92
N ARG A 49 19.74 19.10 2.14
CA ARG A 49 19.99 20.51 1.77
C ARG A 49 20.07 21.44 2.97
N GLN A 50 19.23 21.21 3.99
CA GLN A 50 19.13 22.10 5.16
C GLN A 50 20.14 21.76 6.25
N GLY A 51 20.94 20.69 6.10
CA GLY A 51 21.83 20.21 7.16
C GLY A 51 21.08 19.79 8.44
N LYS A 52 19.78 19.50 8.35
CA LYS A 52 18.93 19.13 9.49
C LYS A 52 18.73 17.63 9.54
N THR A 53 18.98 17.05 10.70
CA THR A 53 18.73 15.64 11.00
C THR A 53 17.29 15.35 11.42
N GLU A 54 16.44 16.38 11.54
CA GLU A 54 15.04 16.26 11.94
C GLU A 54 14.12 16.75 10.82
N ALA A 55 13.39 15.82 10.20
CA ALA A 55 12.29 16.17 9.33
C ALA A 55 11.06 16.54 10.18
N ARG A 56 10.70 17.83 10.23
CA ARG A 56 9.42 18.27 10.85
C ARG A 56 8.19 17.80 10.07
N GLN A 57 8.39 17.30 8.85
CA GLN A 57 7.36 16.85 7.95
C GLN A 57 7.58 15.36 7.64
N PHE A 58 6.69 14.50 8.12
CA PHE A 58 6.76 13.05 7.94
C PHE A 58 6.53 12.58 6.50
N HIS A 59 6.12 13.50 5.61
CA HIS A 59 5.67 13.16 4.28
C HIS A 59 6.42 13.97 3.23
N ALA A 60 7.21 13.28 2.40
CA ALA A 60 8.13 13.87 1.41
C ALA A 60 7.45 14.84 0.43
N TRP A 61 6.13 14.75 0.24
CA TRP A 61 5.33 15.62 -0.64
C TRP A 61 4.16 16.32 0.09
N GLY A 62 4.24 16.42 1.42
CA GLY A 62 3.19 16.98 2.26
C GLY A 62 2.05 16.01 2.53
N GLU A 63 0.96 16.51 3.12
CA GLU A 63 -0.19 15.71 3.56
C GLU A 63 -1.29 15.57 2.49
N LYS A 64 -0.98 15.91 1.23
CA LYS A 64 -1.97 15.87 0.15
C LYS A 64 -2.36 14.43 -0.17
N ARG A 65 -3.56 14.05 0.24
CA ARG A 65 -4.16 12.72 0.00
C ARG A 65 -4.69 12.59 -1.45
N PRO A 66 -4.63 11.38 -2.05
CA PRO A 66 -4.13 10.15 -1.47
C PRO A 66 -2.60 10.07 -1.40
N LEU A 67 -2.08 9.44 -0.34
CA LEU A 67 -0.65 9.12 -0.18
C LEU A 67 -0.45 7.61 -0.21
N MET A 68 0.72 7.15 -0.64
CA MET A 68 1.04 5.72 -0.67
C MET A 68 2.53 5.51 -0.42
N TYR A 69 2.87 4.70 0.57
CA TYR A 69 4.23 4.31 0.91
C TYR A 69 4.40 2.80 0.89
N ARG A 70 5.41 2.33 0.14
CA ARG A 70 5.98 1.00 0.38
C ARG A 70 6.89 1.11 1.58
N ILE A 71 6.48 0.57 2.72
CA ILE A 71 7.17 0.79 4.00
C ILE A 71 6.90 -0.40 4.92
N PHE A 72 7.83 -0.68 5.82
CA PHE A 72 7.64 -1.72 6.84
C PHE A 72 6.57 -1.29 7.82
N MET A 73 5.46 -2.00 7.79
CA MET A 73 4.31 -1.77 8.65
C MET A 73 4.26 -2.83 9.75
N PRO A 74 3.80 -2.50 10.97
CA PRO A 74 3.60 -3.48 12.01
C PRO A 74 2.57 -4.51 11.55
N GLU A 75 2.75 -5.76 11.99
CA GLU A 75 1.82 -6.85 11.68
C GLU A 75 1.55 -6.96 10.17
N ALA A 76 2.60 -6.80 9.35
CA ALA A 76 2.56 -6.96 7.91
C ALA A 76 3.88 -7.57 7.41
N SER A 77 3.90 -8.14 6.21
CA SER A 77 5.16 -8.55 5.59
C SER A 77 6.02 -7.32 5.22
N PRO A 78 7.33 -7.52 4.97
CA PRO A 78 8.22 -6.45 4.46
C PRO A 78 7.76 -5.82 3.13
N ALA A 79 6.80 -6.42 2.42
CA ALA A 79 6.27 -5.91 1.16
C ALA A 79 5.04 -5.00 1.34
N ALA A 80 4.69 -4.62 2.56
CA ALA A 80 3.52 -3.81 2.88
C ALA A 80 3.49 -2.45 2.15
N ILE A 81 2.25 -2.01 1.91
CA ILE A 81 1.90 -0.76 1.26
C ILE A 81 0.89 -0.05 2.18
N ALA A 82 1.34 1.04 2.81
CA ALA A 82 0.46 1.93 3.55
C ALA A 82 -0.16 2.92 2.57
N VAL A 83 -1.48 3.14 2.67
CA VAL A 83 -2.21 4.08 1.81
C VAL A 83 -3.06 5.00 2.67
N ALA A 84 -2.94 6.30 2.42
CA ALA A 84 -3.75 7.35 3.02
C ALA A 84 -4.82 7.76 2.01
N LEU A 85 -6.08 7.49 2.32
CA LEU A 85 -7.24 7.86 1.49
C LEU A 85 -7.65 9.31 1.74
N LYS A 86 -8.56 9.84 0.91
CA LYS A 86 -9.21 11.12 1.21
C LYS A 86 -10.01 11.01 2.53
N HIS A 87 -10.29 12.15 3.16
CA HIS A 87 -11.10 12.23 4.38
C HIS A 87 -10.54 11.49 5.62
N GLY A 88 -9.22 11.36 5.72
CA GLY A 88 -8.56 10.91 6.96
C GLY A 88 -8.62 9.39 7.23
N GLN A 89 -9.06 8.60 6.26
CA GLN A 89 -9.03 7.14 6.33
C GLN A 89 -7.72 6.61 5.74
N ASN A 90 -7.27 5.45 6.22
CA ASN A 90 -6.01 4.87 5.82
C ASN A 90 -6.08 3.33 5.90
N TYR A 91 -5.22 2.63 5.16
CA TYR A 91 -5.11 1.19 5.24
C TYR A 91 -3.70 0.66 4.99
N CYS A 92 -3.45 -0.57 5.46
CA CYS A 92 -2.25 -1.33 5.21
C CYS A 92 -2.60 -2.54 4.35
N TRP A 93 -2.07 -2.58 3.13
CA TRP A 93 -2.24 -3.69 2.20
C TRP A 93 -0.90 -4.41 2.02
N ASP A 94 -0.90 -5.72 2.19
CA ASP A 94 0.30 -6.53 2.20
C ASP A 94 0.53 -7.17 0.83
N ALA A 95 1.51 -6.66 0.08
CA ALA A 95 1.84 -7.20 -1.24
C ALA A 95 2.56 -8.55 -1.20
N GLY A 96 3.10 -8.95 -0.04
CA GLY A 96 3.69 -10.28 0.14
C GLY A 96 2.63 -11.36 0.28
N GLN A 97 1.46 -11.00 0.80
CA GLN A 97 0.32 -11.92 1.01
C GLN A 97 -0.92 -11.57 0.18
N CYS A 98 -0.84 -10.55 -0.69
CA CYS A 98 -1.93 -9.98 -1.48
C CYS A 98 -3.25 -9.80 -0.71
N ARG A 99 -3.18 -9.16 0.46
CA ARG A 99 -4.35 -9.02 1.35
C ARG A 99 -4.35 -7.69 2.11
N LEU A 100 -5.55 -7.24 2.45
CA LEU A 100 -5.73 -6.14 3.40
C LEU A 100 -5.40 -6.61 4.83
N ARG A 101 -4.54 -5.89 5.55
CA ARG A 101 -4.15 -6.21 6.93
C ARG A 101 -5.03 -5.51 7.95
N TYR A 102 -5.16 -4.19 7.81
CA TYR A 102 -5.96 -3.38 8.72
C TYR A 102 -6.27 -2.02 8.11
N ALA A 103 -7.28 -1.37 8.67
CA ALA A 103 -7.71 -0.02 8.32
C ALA A 103 -7.88 0.85 9.57
N TRP A 104 -7.52 2.13 9.45
CA TRP A 104 -7.56 3.08 10.55
C TRP A 104 -8.00 4.47 10.09
N TYR A 105 -8.47 5.29 11.02
CA TYR A 105 -8.77 6.70 10.78
C TYR A 105 -7.84 7.61 11.59
N GLY A 106 -7.67 8.85 11.13
CA GLY A 106 -6.78 9.84 11.74
C GLY A 106 -5.50 10.07 10.94
N GLY A 107 -4.39 10.33 11.63
CA GLY A 107 -3.08 10.50 11.03
C GLY A 107 -2.62 9.25 10.27
N PHE A 108 -1.73 9.46 9.29
CA PHE A 108 -1.31 8.39 8.40
C PHE A 108 -0.27 7.48 9.07
N VAL A 109 1.02 7.74 8.88
CA VAL A 109 2.11 7.00 9.51
C VAL A 109 3.25 7.92 9.91
N ASP A 110 3.96 7.58 10.97
CA ASP A 110 5.31 8.08 11.24
C ASP A 110 6.30 7.10 10.60
N PRO A 111 6.93 7.46 9.46
CA PRO A 111 7.89 6.60 8.76
C PRO A 111 9.31 6.72 9.31
N TRP A 112 9.55 7.63 10.26
CA TRP A 112 10.89 7.98 10.75
C TRP A 112 11.70 6.79 11.29
N PRO A 113 11.11 5.85 12.06
CA PRO A 113 11.85 4.69 12.53
C PRO A 113 12.38 3.80 11.40
N VAL A 114 11.67 3.74 10.27
CA VAL A 114 12.13 2.99 9.08
C VAL A 114 13.25 3.76 8.41
N TRP A 115 13.05 5.05 8.13
CA TRP A 115 14.01 5.85 7.37
C TRP A 115 15.36 6.05 8.05
N ARG A 116 15.41 6.10 9.38
CA ARG A 116 16.67 6.16 10.15
C ARG A 116 17.25 4.78 10.44
N GLY A 117 16.49 3.72 10.23
CA GLY A 117 16.89 2.35 10.56
C GLY A 117 17.67 1.68 9.43
N ASN A 118 18.45 0.67 9.77
CA ASN A 118 19.09 -0.23 8.80
C ASN A 118 18.21 -1.45 8.48
N GLY A 119 16.91 -1.23 8.29
CA GLY A 119 15.95 -2.28 7.93
C GLY A 119 15.27 -3.03 9.08
N HIS A 120 15.46 -2.61 10.33
CA HIS A 120 14.76 -3.18 11.50
C HIS A 120 13.63 -2.30 12.04
N GLY A 121 13.49 -1.07 11.54
CA GLY A 121 12.44 -0.15 11.97
C GLY A 121 11.08 -0.51 11.39
N LEU A 122 10.03 -0.24 12.16
CA LEU A 122 8.63 -0.30 11.72
C LEU A 122 8.04 1.11 11.75
N ALA A 123 7.25 1.45 10.74
CA ALA A 123 6.46 2.68 10.75
C ALA A 123 5.44 2.62 11.90
N LYS A 124 5.10 3.78 12.48
CA LYS A 124 4.05 3.85 13.50
C LYS A 124 2.74 4.29 12.86
N VAL A 125 1.65 3.62 13.19
CA VAL A 125 0.30 4.03 12.81
C VAL A 125 -0.09 5.25 13.67
N LEU A 126 -0.42 6.38 13.03
CA LEU A 126 -0.77 7.63 13.72
C LEU A 126 -2.29 7.81 13.82
N GLY A 127 -3.02 6.79 14.26
CA GLY A 127 -4.47 6.85 14.37
C GLY A 127 -5.06 5.62 15.02
N THR A 128 -6.38 5.49 14.91
CA THR A 128 -7.14 4.43 15.58
C THR A 128 -7.56 3.38 14.56
N LYS A 129 -7.02 2.16 14.69
CA LYS A 129 -7.49 1.01 13.91
C LYS A 129 -8.95 0.72 14.25
N TYR A 130 -9.80 0.64 13.23
CA TYR A 130 -11.19 0.25 13.40
C TYR A 130 -11.46 -1.16 12.87
N TRP A 131 -10.56 -1.70 12.05
CA TRP A 131 -10.64 -3.06 11.54
C TRP A 131 -9.24 -3.64 11.33
N GLU A 132 -9.09 -4.92 11.66
CA GLU A 132 -7.86 -5.68 11.52
C GLU A 132 -8.18 -7.14 11.21
N SER A 133 -7.51 -7.71 10.21
CA SER A 133 -7.70 -9.08 9.78
C SER A 133 -7.01 -10.05 10.74
N ASP A 134 -7.80 -10.92 11.37
CA ASP A 134 -7.34 -12.06 12.18
C ASP A 134 -7.24 -13.38 11.39
N VAL A 135 -7.97 -13.47 10.27
CA VAL A 135 -7.91 -14.61 9.34
C VAL A 135 -6.65 -14.56 8.48
N PRO A 136 -5.94 -15.67 8.26
CA PRO A 136 -4.83 -15.73 7.30
C PRO A 136 -5.35 -15.83 5.85
N GLY A 137 -4.48 -15.48 4.90
CA GLY A 137 -4.72 -15.71 3.47
C GLY A 137 -5.38 -14.56 2.70
N SER A 138 -5.22 -14.61 1.37
CA SER A 138 -5.88 -13.74 0.41
C SER A 138 -7.24 -14.31 -0.02
N ILE A 139 -7.85 -13.68 -1.03
CA ILE A 139 -8.92 -14.29 -1.81
C ILE A 139 -8.48 -15.66 -2.37
N LYS A 140 -9.38 -16.65 -2.37
CA LYS A 140 -9.20 -17.97 -2.97
C LYS A 140 -10.02 -18.10 -4.25
N ILE A 141 -9.47 -18.79 -5.24
CA ILE A 141 -10.11 -19.03 -6.54
C ILE A 141 -10.19 -20.55 -6.77
N GLY A 142 -11.42 -21.08 -6.83
CA GLY A 142 -11.69 -22.51 -6.77
C GLY A 142 -11.14 -23.16 -5.49
N ASP A 143 -10.74 -24.42 -5.61
CA ASP A 143 -10.15 -25.21 -4.51
C ASP A 143 -8.61 -25.15 -4.50
N SER A 144 -8.03 -24.12 -5.14
CA SER A 144 -6.58 -24.00 -5.28
C SER A 144 -5.95 -23.47 -4.00
N GLU A 145 -4.85 -24.11 -3.59
CA GLU A 145 -3.94 -23.63 -2.53
C GLU A 145 -2.76 -22.84 -3.12
N ALA A 146 -2.89 -22.34 -4.36
CA ALA A 146 -1.87 -21.52 -4.99
C ALA A 146 -1.69 -20.18 -4.24
N GLU A 147 -0.46 -19.92 -3.82
CA GLU A 147 -0.08 -18.65 -3.21
C GLU A 147 -0.29 -17.47 -4.19
N PRO A 148 -0.83 -16.33 -3.72
CA PRO A 148 -1.06 -15.19 -4.56
C PRO A 148 0.26 -14.53 -4.98
N LYS A 149 0.38 -14.16 -6.25
CA LYS A 149 1.53 -13.45 -6.80
C LYS A 149 1.19 -11.99 -7.07
N PHE A 150 1.80 -11.08 -6.33
CA PHE A 150 1.69 -9.65 -6.61
C PHE A 150 2.36 -9.28 -7.94
N LEU A 151 1.62 -8.57 -8.80
CA LEU A 151 2.07 -8.16 -10.14
C LEU A 151 2.26 -6.64 -10.27
N GLY A 152 1.76 -5.86 -9.31
CA GLY A 152 1.93 -4.41 -9.26
C GLY A 152 0.63 -3.69 -8.93
N TYR A 153 0.55 -2.42 -9.30
CA TYR A 153 -0.67 -1.63 -9.23
C TYR A 153 -0.65 -0.57 -10.32
N ARG A 154 -1.83 -0.08 -10.71
CA ARG A 154 -2.00 1.18 -11.44
C ARG A 154 -2.64 2.22 -10.55
N LYS A 155 -2.47 3.50 -10.87
CA LYS A 155 -3.13 4.59 -10.13
C LYS A 155 -4.46 4.94 -10.78
N VAL A 156 -5.54 4.94 -10.00
CA VAL A 156 -6.88 5.42 -10.36
C VAL A 156 -7.22 6.56 -9.41
N ASP A 157 -7.29 7.79 -9.93
CA ASP A 157 -7.46 9.02 -9.12
C ASP A 157 -6.45 9.14 -7.96
N GLY A 158 -5.23 8.66 -8.20
CA GLY A 158 -4.13 8.63 -7.23
C GLY A 158 -4.14 7.45 -6.26
N GLN A 159 -5.20 6.63 -6.23
CA GLN A 159 -5.31 5.43 -5.40
C GLN A 159 -4.75 4.20 -6.14
N PRO A 160 -4.10 3.26 -5.46
CA PRO A 160 -3.62 2.04 -6.11
C PRO A 160 -4.79 1.07 -6.34
N GLU A 161 -5.03 0.71 -7.61
CA GLU A 161 -5.71 -0.53 -7.95
C GLU A 161 -4.65 -1.63 -7.99
N PHE A 162 -4.65 -2.49 -6.98
CA PHE A 162 -3.70 -3.60 -6.85
C PHE A 162 -4.00 -4.68 -7.87
N HIS A 163 -2.95 -5.23 -8.47
CA HIS A 163 -3.02 -6.34 -9.41
C HIS A 163 -2.17 -7.49 -8.87
N TYR A 164 -2.82 -8.63 -8.69
CA TYR A 164 -2.19 -9.87 -8.29
C TYR A 164 -2.85 -11.06 -8.98
N ARG A 165 -2.20 -12.21 -8.94
CA ARG A 165 -2.66 -13.42 -9.59
C ARG A 165 -2.81 -14.53 -8.57
N VAL A 166 -3.95 -15.21 -8.61
CA VAL A 166 -4.25 -16.39 -7.78
C VAL A 166 -4.68 -17.50 -8.71
N ASP A 167 -4.02 -18.66 -8.62
CA ASP A 167 -4.35 -19.83 -9.46
C ASP A 167 -4.43 -19.51 -10.98
N GLY A 168 -3.51 -18.67 -11.47
CA GLY A 168 -3.51 -18.26 -12.88
C GLY A 168 -4.53 -17.18 -13.26
N VAL A 169 -5.45 -16.80 -12.37
CA VAL A 169 -6.48 -15.79 -12.59
C VAL A 169 -6.05 -14.43 -12.04
N ASP A 170 -6.16 -13.40 -12.87
CA ASP A 170 -5.84 -12.02 -12.49
C ASP A 170 -6.96 -11.39 -11.65
N VAL A 171 -6.59 -10.88 -10.49
CA VAL A 171 -7.45 -10.16 -9.55
C VAL A 171 -7.01 -8.71 -9.48
N TYR A 172 -7.98 -7.81 -9.61
CA TYR A 172 -7.79 -6.38 -9.43
C TYR A 172 -8.60 -5.89 -8.23
N GLU A 173 -7.96 -5.19 -7.31
CA GLU A 173 -8.58 -4.68 -6.09
C GLU A 173 -8.32 -3.18 -5.94
N LEU A 174 -9.39 -2.38 -5.93
CA LEU A 174 -9.34 -0.95 -5.64
C LEU A 174 -10.02 -0.68 -4.29
N ILE A 175 -9.35 0.06 -3.40
CA ILE A 175 -9.88 0.41 -2.09
C ILE A 175 -10.12 1.93 -2.04
N THR A 176 -11.36 2.33 -1.74
CA THR A 176 -11.81 3.72 -1.68
C THR A 176 -12.45 4.04 -0.34
N PRO A 177 -12.52 5.31 0.09
CA PRO A 177 -13.22 5.65 1.31
C PRO A 177 -14.75 5.51 1.14
N LEU A 178 -15.43 5.08 2.20
CA LEU A 178 -16.87 5.27 2.33
C LEU A 178 -17.15 6.74 2.66
N HIS A 179 -18.24 7.27 2.09
CA HIS A 179 -18.66 8.66 2.30
C HIS A 179 -19.72 8.80 3.40
N SER A 180 -20.44 7.71 3.74
CA SER A 180 -21.55 7.72 4.70
C SER A 180 -21.11 7.50 6.16
N VAL A 181 -20.00 6.78 6.36
CA VAL A 181 -19.40 6.42 7.65
C VAL A 181 -17.88 6.35 7.51
N ILE A 182 -17.16 6.34 8.64
CA ILE A 182 -15.74 5.98 8.64
C ILE A 182 -15.62 4.52 8.22
N GLY A 183 -14.99 4.26 7.10
CA GLY A 183 -14.84 2.90 6.59
C GLY A 183 -14.39 2.89 5.15
N ILE A 184 -14.02 1.71 4.65
CA ILE A 184 -13.53 1.53 3.28
C ILE A 184 -14.49 0.69 2.45
N GLN A 185 -14.52 0.93 1.15
CA GLN A 185 -15.06 0.02 0.15
C GLN A 185 -13.91 -0.63 -0.61
N ARG A 186 -13.94 -1.95 -0.73
CA ARG A 186 -13.05 -2.73 -1.58
C ARG A 186 -13.84 -3.15 -2.81
N SER A 187 -13.33 -2.83 -3.98
CA SER A 187 -13.94 -3.15 -5.27
C SER A 187 -13.03 -4.13 -6.00
N PHE A 188 -13.57 -5.30 -6.32
CA PHE A 188 -12.86 -6.39 -6.98
C PHE A 188 -13.32 -6.51 -8.42
N ARG A 189 -12.38 -6.74 -9.32
CA ARG A 189 -12.62 -7.08 -10.73
C ARG A 189 -11.77 -8.31 -11.08
N ILE A 190 -12.42 -9.35 -11.58
CA ILE A 190 -11.80 -10.65 -11.90
C ILE A 190 -12.34 -11.15 -13.25
N PRO A 191 -11.99 -10.47 -14.36
CA PRO A 191 -12.77 -10.52 -15.61
C PRO A 191 -12.73 -11.88 -16.32
N ASN A 192 -11.67 -12.66 -16.12
CA ASN A 192 -11.46 -13.95 -16.79
C ASN A 192 -11.72 -15.15 -15.87
N ASN A 193 -12.43 -14.94 -14.76
CA ASN A 193 -12.70 -15.99 -13.79
C ASN A 193 -13.83 -16.91 -14.24
N THR A 194 -13.61 -18.22 -14.11
CA THR A 194 -14.61 -19.26 -14.37
C THR A 194 -14.87 -20.15 -13.14
N LYS A 195 -14.21 -19.87 -12.01
CA LYS A 195 -14.27 -20.66 -10.79
C LYS A 195 -15.01 -19.92 -9.67
N PRO A 196 -15.56 -20.62 -8.66
CA PRO A 196 -16.03 -19.97 -7.44
C PRO A 196 -14.92 -19.18 -6.76
N VAL A 197 -15.29 -18.14 -6.01
CA VAL A 197 -14.35 -17.30 -5.28
C VAL A 197 -14.75 -17.22 -3.82
N VAL A 198 -13.76 -17.29 -2.94
CA VAL A 198 -13.96 -17.19 -1.49
C VAL A 198 -13.09 -16.05 -0.96
N LEU A 199 -13.72 -15.08 -0.29
CA LEU A 199 -13.05 -13.97 0.36
C LEU A 199 -13.17 -14.10 1.89
N PRO A 200 -12.06 -14.28 2.62
CA PRO A 200 -12.05 -14.13 4.06
C PRO A 200 -12.36 -12.67 4.46
N ILE A 201 -13.38 -12.45 5.28
CA ILE A 201 -13.85 -11.09 5.60
C ILE A 201 -13.25 -10.52 6.89
N GLY A 202 -12.65 -11.37 7.73
CA GLY A 202 -12.13 -10.99 9.05
C GLY A 202 -13.24 -10.70 10.07
N PRO A 203 -12.90 -10.05 11.20
CA PRO A 203 -13.84 -9.85 12.29
C PRO A 203 -14.83 -8.73 11.97
N THR A 204 -16.11 -8.98 12.24
CA THR A 204 -17.22 -8.04 12.01
C THR A 204 -17.86 -7.53 13.30
N GLY A 205 -17.37 -7.94 14.48
CA GLY A 205 -18.00 -7.59 15.77
C GLY A 205 -17.96 -6.10 16.15
N ARG A 206 -17.17 -5.27 15.45
CA ARG A 206 -17.03 -3.82 15.70
C ARG A 206 -17.31 -2.96 14.47
N VAL A 207 -17.64 -3.59 13.34
CA VAL A 207 -17.81 -2.93 12.05
C VAL A 207 -19.01 -3.51 11.31
N ALA A 208 -19.72 -2.69 10.56
CA ALA A 208 -20.64 -3.15 9.54
C ALA A 208 -19.83 -3.71 8.35
N PHE A 209 -20.18 -4.93 7.93
CA PHE A 209 -19.69 -5.54 6.71
C PHE A 209 -20.85 -5.72 5.74
N GLU A 210 -20.77 -5.09 4.58
CA GLU A 210 -21.76 -5.25 3.51
C GLU A 210 -21.08 -5.77 2.25
N HIS A 211 -21.84 -6.46 1.40
CA HIS A 211 -21.35 -7.00 0.14
C HIS A 211 -22.42 -6.86 -0.96
N SER A 212 -21.99 -6.66 -2.20
CA SER A 212 -22.92 -6.45 -3.32
C SER A 212 -23.60 -7.73 -3.82
N THR A 213 -22.95 -8.88 -3.63
CA THR A 213 -23.41 -10.19 -4.11
C THR A 213 -22.68 -11.31 -3.34
N GLY A 214 -23.04 -12.58 -3.57
CA GLY A 214 -22.48 -13.73 -2.85
C GLY A 214 -23.23 -14.03 -1.55
N LYS A 215 -22.76 -15.05 -0.84
CA LYS A 215 -23.34 -15.53 0.42
C LYS A 215 -22.30 -15.58 1.52
N LEU A 216 -22.63 -15.04 2.68
CA LEU A 216 -21.82 -15.19 3.88
C LEU A 216 -22.03 -16.56 4.51
N LYS A 217 -20.94 -17.25 4.79
CA LYS A 217 -20.92 -18.52 5.51
C LYS A 217 -19.65 -18.63 6.33
N ASP A 218 -19.78 -18.80 7.65
CA ASP A 218 -18.66 -19.08 8.56
C ASP A 218 -17.48 -18.09 8.45
N GLY A 219 -17.76 -16.79 8.32
CA GLY A 219 -16.72 -15.75 8.18
C GLY A 219 -16.09 -15.64 6.79
N LEU A 220 -16.69 -16.30 5.80
CA LEU A 220 -16.26 -16.27 4.40
C LEU A 220 -17.39 -15.69 3.54
N LEU A 221 -17.04 -14.83 2.58
CA LEU A 221 -17.92 -14.46 1.49
C LEU A 221 -17.68 -15.42 0.32
N VAL A 222 -18.67 -16.24 0.00
CA VAL A 222 -18.63 -17.21 -1.09
C VAL A 222 -19.38 -16.66 -2.29
N LEU A 223 -18.71 -16.62 -3.44
CA LEU A 223 -19.22 -16.11 -4.70
C LEU A 223 -19.17 -17.21 -5.77
N THR A 224 -20.21 -17.29 -6.59
CA THR A 224 -20.15 -18.04 -7.85
C THR A 224 -19.20 -17.37 -8.83
N ALA A 225 -18.81 -18.07 -9.91
CA ALA A 225 -17.92 -17.51 -10.92
C ALA A 225 -18.46 -16.21 -11.53
N GLY A 226 -19.77 -16.15 -11.81
CA GLY A 226 -20.42 -14.98 -12.38
C GLY A 226 -20.46 -13.79 -11.41
N GLU A 227 -20.79 -14.03 -10.14
CA GLU A 227 -20.78 -12.99 -9.10
C GLU A 227 -19.37 -12.45 -8.84
N ALA A 228 -18.36 -13.31 -8.95
CA ALA A 228 -16.97 -12.96 -8.71
C ALA A 228 -16.32 -12.13 -9.83
N ALA A 229 -16.95 -12.01 -11.00
CA ALA A 229 -16.41 -11.24 -12.13
C ALA A 229 -16.20 -9.76 -11.74
N SER A 230 -17.11 -9.20 -10.94
CA SER A 230 -16.97 -7.89 -10.32
C SER A 230 -17.89 -7.78 -9.11
N PHE A 231 -17.34 -7.44 -7.93
CA PHE A 231 -18.11 -7.29 -6.71
C PHE A 231 -17.47 -6.27 -5.76
N THR A 232 -18.24 -5.78 -4.81
CA THR A 232 -17.76 -4.86 -3.77
C THR A 232 -18.05 -5.40 -2.39
N VAL A 233 -17.17 -5.09 -1.44
CA VAL A 233 -17.42 -5.26 -0.01
C VAL A 233 -17.08 -3.98 0.73
N SER A 234 -17.86 -3.62 1.74
CA SER A 234 -17.62 -2.45 2.58
C SER A 234 -17.31 -2.88 4.01
N ILE A 235 -16.43 -2.13 4.68
CA ILE A 235 -16.05 -2.31 6.07
C ILE A 235 -16.10 -0.93 6.72
N GLY A 236 -17.11 -0.67 7.55
CA GLY A 236 -17.29 0.64 8.18
C GLY A 236 -17.69 0.54 9.64
N LEU A 237 -17.44 1.61 10.40
CA LEU A 237 -17.90 1.68 11.79
C LEU A 237 -19.43 1.56 11.84
N ILE A 238 -19.91 0.78 12.80
CA ILE A 238 -21.33 0.71 13.14
C ILE A 238 -21.74 2.09 13.68
N LYS A 239 -22.91 2.57 13.26
CA LYS A 239 -23.47 3.83 13.76
C LYS A 239 -23.94 3.71 15.21
#